data_AF-A0A382VZT6-F1
#
_entry.id   AF-A0A382VZT6-F1
#
_cell.length_a   1.000
_cell.length_b   1.000
_cell.length_c   1.000
_cell.angle_alpha   90.00
_cell.angle_beta   90.00
_cell.angle_gamma   90.00
#
_symmetry.space_group_name_H-M   'P 1'
#
loop_
_entity.id
_entity.type
_entity.pdbx_description
1 polymer ?
#
loop_
_entity_poly.entity_id
_entity_poly.type
_entity_poly.pdbx_seq_one_letter_code
_entity_poly.pdbx_strand_id
1 'polypeptide(L)'
;MPTNMNNLVPEQDPEKLAGGLQFPEGPLWHPDGYLLFSDIPSNDIKKYTPGGSVETHLTPSRNSNGLTFDREGRLVACEHTGRQVSRQSADGAMEPVATRYDGKRLNS
;
A
#
# COMPACT_ATOMS: atom_id res chain seq x y z
N MET A 1 5.54 -20.52 12.93
CA MET A 1 4.75 -19.26 12.93
C MET A 1 4.09 -19.13 14.28
N PRO A 2 4.13 -17.97 14.95
CA PRO A 2 3.37 -17.76 16.18
C PRO A 2 1.87 -17.90 15.90
N THR A 3 1.17 -18.62 16.76
CA THR A 3 -0.28 -18.86 16.69
C THR A 3 -1.09 -17.90 17.55
N ASN A 4 -0.41 -17.06 18.34
CA ASN A 4 -1.00 -16.05 19.21
C ASN A 4 -0.38 -14.68 18.91
N MET A 5 -1.22 -13.67 18.68
CA MET A 5 -0.83 -12.29 18.42
C MET A 5 0.00 -11.70 19.56
N ASN A 6 -0.27 -12.10 20.81
CA ASN A 6 0.45 -11.62 22.00
C ASN A 6 1.92 -12.07 22.04
N ASN A 7 2.33 -13.00 21.15
CA ASN A 7 3.73 -13.37 20.97
C ASN A 7 4.47 -12.44 19.99
N LEU A 8 3.76 -11.54 19.29
CA LEU A 8 4.29 -10.62 18.29
C LEU A 8 4.23 -9.17 18.75
N VAL A 9 3.14 -8.80 19.43
CA VAL A 9 2.92 -7.45 19.95
C VAL A 9 2.45 -7.54 21.40
N PRO A 10 2.80 -6.57 22.27
CA PRO A 10 2.27 -6.50 23.62
C PRO A 10 0.74 -6.48 23.62
N GLU A 11 0.14 -7.01 24.67
CA GLU A 11 -1.30 -6.89 24.88
C GLU A 11 -1.64 -5.42 25.16
N GLN A 12 -2.40 -4.82 24.24
CA GLN A 12 -2.83 -3.43 24.29
C GLN A 12 -4.16 -3.29 23.56
N ASP A 13 -4.99 -2.34 23.99
CA ASP A 13 -6.22 -2.02 23.28
C ASP A 13 -5.88 -1.43 21.90
N PRO A 14 -6.61 -1.84 20.84
CA PRO A 14 -6.41 -1.27 19.52
C PRO A 14 -6.80 0.21 19.52
N GLU A 15 -5.92 1.05 18.97
CA GLU A 15 -6.20 2.47 18.75
C GLU A 15 -6.73 2.71 17.34
N LYS A 16 -7.77 3.53 17.22
CA LYS A 16 -8.26 3.98 15.92
C LYS A 16 -7.39 5.13 15.40
N LEU A 17 -6.49 4.83 14.47
CA LEU A 17 -5.59 5.81 13.85
C LEU A 17 -6.28 6.76 12.86
N ALA A 18 -7.34 6.31 12.19
CA ALA A 18 -7.99 7.06 11.11
C ALA A 18 -9.46 6.67 10.90
N GLY A 19 -10.22 7.51 10.18
CA GLY A 19 -11.59 7.25 9.73
C GLY A 19 -11.90 7.99 8.43
N GLY A 20 -13.09 7.75 7.87
CA GLY A 20 -13.50 8.36 6.59
C GLY A 20 -12.85 7.76 5.34
N LEU A 21 -12.18 6.61 5.49
CA LEU A 21 -11.60 5.82 4.40
C LEU A 21 -12.68 4.94 3.77
N GLN A 22 -12.58 4.67 2.47
CA GLN A 22 -13.57 3.87 1.76
C GLN A 22 -13.27 2.37 1.85
N PHE A 23 -12.04 1.96 1.51
CA PHE A 23 -11.59 0.58 1.65
C PHE A 23 -10.06 0.52 1.80
N PRO A 24 -9.55 0.58 3.05
CA PRO A 24 -8.12 0.56 3.30
C PRO A 24 -7.52 -0.84 3.15
N GLU A 25 -6.43 -0.96 2.39
CA GLU A 25 -5.73 -2.23 2.11
C GLU A 25 -4.21 -2.03 1.99
N GLY A 26 -3.46 -3.14 1.98
CA GLY A 26 -2.02 -3.14 1.68
C GLY A 26 -1.15 -2.26 2.59
N PRO A 27 -1.21 -2.41 3.94
CA PRO A 27 -0.36 -1.65 4.84
C PRO A 27 1.13 -1.95 4.60
N LEU A 28 1.94 -0.90 4.50
CA LEU A 28 3.38 -0.96 4.28
C LEU A 28 4.10 0.05 5.18
N TRP A 29 4.89 -0.44 6.13
CA TRP A 29 5.70 0.42 6.99
C TRP A 29 6.95 0.91 6.26
N HIS A 30 7.13 2.22 6.17
CA HIS A 30 8.31 2.85 5.59
C HIS A 30 9.43 3.00 6.64
N PRO A 31 10.70 2.75 6.32
CA PRO A 31 11.83 2.87 7.24
C PRO A 31 11.94 4.23 7.95
N ASP A 32 11.53 5.31 7.28
CA ASP A 32 11.50 6.68 7.86
C ASP A 32 10.37 6.90 8.90
N GLY A 33 9.64 5.86 9.30
CA GLY A 33 8.73 5.92 10.45
C GLY A 33 7.30 6.33 10.13
N TYR A 34 6.80 6.00 8.93
CA TYR A 34 5.41 6.24 8.54
C TYR A 34 4.80 5.00 7.88
N LEU A 35 3.47 4.89 7.93
CA LEU A 35 2.69 3.83 7.31
C LEU A 35 2.12 4.31 5.98
N LEU A 36 2.36 3.57 4.91
CA LEU A 36 1.61 3.67 3.65
C LEU A 36 0.50 2.63 3.60
N PHE A 37 -0.62 2.94 2.95
CA PHE A 37 -1.70 1.99 2.67
C PHE A 37 -2.57 2.53 1.54
N SER A 38 -3.23 1.66 0.79
CA SER A 38 -4.14 2.06 -0.29
C SER A 38 -5.54 2.32 0.24
N ASP A 39 -6.22 3.36 -0.24
CA ASP A 39 -7.67 3.53 -0.11
C ASP A 39 -8.29 3.31 -1.50
N ILE A 40 -8.69 2.07 -1.77
CA ILE A 40 -8.89 1.56 -3.14
C ILE A 40 -9.89 2.40 -3.94
N PRO A 41 -11.12 2.65 -3.46
CA PRO A 41 -12.13 3.32 -4.27
C PRO A 41 -11.92 4.84 -4.30
N SER A 42 -11.22 5.41 -3.29
CA SER A 42 -10.71 6.79 -3.32
C SER A 42 -9.56 6.99 -4.33
N ASN A 43 -9.00 5.92 -4.88
CA ASN A 43 -7.93 5.93 -5.88
C ASN A 43 -6.62 6.59 -5.41
N ASP A 44 -6.30 6.42 -4.13
CA ASP A 44 -5.15 7.06 -3.50
C ASP A 44 -4.30 6.04 -2.71
N ILE A 45 -2.99 6.29 -2.63
CA ILE A 45 -2.16 5.74 -1.55
C ILE A 45 -2.12 6.81 -0.46
N LYS A 46 -2.46 6.41 0.75
CA LYS A 46 -2.47 7.24 1.96
C LYS A 46 -1.18 7.04 2.75
N LYS A 47 -0.84 8.05 3.55
CA LYS A 47 0.27 8.03 4.50
C LYS A 47 -0.24 8.42 5.88
N TYR A 48 0.19 7.68 6.89
CA TYR A 48 -0.01 7.99 8.29
C TYR A 48 1.35 8.10 8.97
N THR A 49 1.62 9.25 9.60
CA THR A 49 2.78 9.43 10.48
C THR A 49 2.28 9.37 11.93
N PRO A 50 2.93 8.61 12.83
CA PRO A 50 2.50 8.52 14.24
C PRO A 50 2.28 9.88 14.89
N GLY A 51 1.14 10.06 15.55
CA GLY A 51 0.73 11.32 16.17
C GLY A 51 0.19 12.39 15.21
N GLY A 52 0.19 12.12 13.91
CA GLY A 52 -0.39 12.98 12.87
C GLY A 52 -1.75 12.53 12.36
N SER A 53 -2.25 13.23 11.34
CA SER A 53 -3.41 12.84 10.54
C SER A 53 -3.00 12.02 9.31
N VAL A 54 -3.95 11.29 8.72
CA VAL A 54 -3.75 10.67 7.41
C VAL A 54 -3.71 11.73 6.31
N GLU A 55 -2.73 11.63 5.41
CA GLU A 55 -2.58 12.46 4.21
C GLU A 55 -2.50 11.60 2.94
N THR A 56 -2.70 12.22 1.77
CA THR A 56 -2.49 11.54 0.49
C THR A 56 -1.01 11.54 0.13
N HIS A 57 -0.45 10.35 -0.12
CA HIS A 57 0.93 10.16 -0.56
C HIS A 57 1.03 10.15 -2.10
N LEU A 58 0.13 9.43 -2.77
CA LEU A 58 0.12 9.30 -4.22
C LEU A 58 -1.31 9.26 -4.74
N THR A 59 -1.58 10.08 -5.76
CA THR A 59 -2.84 10.09 -6.52
C THR A 59 -2.57 10.51 -7.97
N PRO A 60 -3.19 9.86 -8.97
CA PRO A 60 -4.01 8.66 -8.87
C PRO A 60 -3.18 7.39 -8.62
N SER A 61 -3.69 6.47 -7.79
CA SER A 61 -3.04 5.17 -7.50
C SER A 61 -3.46 4.04 -8.43
N ARG A 62 -4.36 4.31 -9.38
CA ARG A 62 -4.98 3.33 -10.29
C ARG A 62 -5.68 2.21 -9.52
N ASN A 63 -6.35 2.60 -8.43
CA ASN A 63 -7.02 1.71 -7.49
C ASN A 63 -6.04 0.62 -7.02
N SER A 64 -4.89 1.05 -6.47
CA SER A 64 -3.91 0.13 -5.89
C SER A 64 -4.49 -0.64 -4.71
N ASN A 65 -3.99 -1.86 -4.45
CA ASN A 65 -4.37 -2.70 -3.32
C ASN A 65 -3.13 -3.09 -2.50
N GLY A 66 -2.41 -4.13 -2.90
CA GLY A 66 -1.19 -4.56 -2.22
C GLY A 66 -0.01 -3.63 -2.48
N LEU A 67 0.71 -3.26 -1.42
CA LEU A 67 1.91 -2.43 -1.46
C LEU A 67 3.12 -3.20 -0.90
N THR A 68 4.29 -2.99 -1.49
CA THR A 68 5.57 -3.44 -0.93
C THR A 68 6.72 -2.57 -1.41
N PHE A 69 7.94 -2.84 -0.97
CA PHE A 69 9.15 -2.27 -1.55
C PHE A 69 9.89 -3.34 -2.35
N ASP A 70 10.53 -2.92 -3.45
CA ASP A 70 11.54 -3.76 -4.07
C ASP A 70 12.87 -3.72 -3.30
N ARG A 71 13.88 -4.43 -3.81
CA ARG A 71 15.20 -4.52 -3.17
C ARG A 71 15.99 -3.21 -3.14
N GLU A 72 15.57 -2.21 -3.92
CA GLU A 72 16.17 -0.88 -3.97
C GLU A 72 15.37 0.12 -3.13
N GLY A 73 14.34 -0.34 -2.39
CA GLY A 73 13.49 0.51 -1.55
C GLY A 73 12.42 1.28 -2.32
N ARG A 74 12.18 0.96 -3.60
CA ARG A 74 11.16 1.64 -4.41
C ARG A 74 9.80 1.03 -4.16
N LEU A 75 8.77 1.86 -4.09
CA LEU A 75 7.38 1.42 -3.90
C LEU A 75 6.94 0.53 -5.07
N VAL A 76 6.30 -0.59 -4.75
CA VAL A 76 5.67 -1.52 -5.69
C VAL A 76 4.19 -1.65 -5.32
N ALA A 77 3.31 -1.58 -6.32
CA ALA A 77 1.87 -1.62 -6.11
C ALA A 77 1.18 -2.61 -7.06
N CYS A 78 0.18 -3.31 -6.56
CA CYS A 78 -0.78 -4.05 -7.37
C CYS A 78 -1.96 -3.15 -7.72
N GLU A 79 -2.24 -2.93 -9.01
CA GLU A 79 -3.27 -1.99 -9.48
C GLU A 79 -4.50 -2.71 -10.05
N HIS A 80 -5.69 -2.42 -9.53
CA HIS A 80 -6.93 -2.94 -10.12
C HIS A 80 -7.21 -2.31 -11.50
N THR A 81 -7.17 -0.98 -11.62
CA THR A 81 -7.49 -0.28 -12.89
C THR A 81 -6.43 -0.55 -13.96
N GLY A 82 -5.14 -0.55 -13.59
CA GLY A 82 -4.06 -0.90 -14.50
C GLY A 82 -4.05 -2.39 -14.89
N ARG A 83 -4.58 -3.26 -14.02
CA ARG A 83 -4.42 -4.73 -14.09
C ARG A 83 -2.96 -5.11 -14.28
N GLN A 84 -2.12 -4.54 -13.42
CA GLN A 84 -0.67 -4.62 -13.49
C GLN A 84 -0.05 -4.57 -12.09
N VAL A 85 1.18 -5.06 -11.98
CA VAL A 85 2.08 -4.68 -10.92
C VAL A 85 2.93 -3.54 -11.44
N SER A 86 3.01 -2.44 -10.70
CA SER A 86 3.85 -1.29 -11.03
C SER A 86 4.86 -1.02 -9.94
N ARG A 87 5.89 -0.25 -10.30
CA ARG A 87 6.95 0.17 -9.40
C ARG A 87 7.24 1.64 -9.62
N GLN A 88 7.51 2.35 -8.54
CA GLN A 88 7.93 3.74 -8.59
C GLN A 88 9.35 3.89 -9.15
N SER A 89 9.52 4.66 -10.21
CA SER A 89 10.82 5.08 -10.74
C SER A 89 11.45 6.17 -9.87
N ALA A 90 12.73 6.47 -10.12
CA ALA A 90 13.47 7.46 -9.33
C ALA A 90 12.91 8.89 -9.42
N ASP A 91 12.17 9.21 -10.48
CA ASP A 91 11.47 10.47 -10.68
C ASP A 91 10.05 10.47 -10.07
N GLY A 92 9.65 9.38 -9.41
CA GLY A 92 8.38 9.25 -8.70
C GLY A 92 7.22 8.69 -9.53
N ALA A 93 7.40 8.43 -10.83
CA ALA A 93 6.35 7.86 -11.68
C ALA A 93 6.12 6.36 -11.40
N MET A 94 4.88 5.89 -11.55
CA MET A 94 4.57 4.45 -11.45
C MET A 94 4.69 3.78 -12.81
N GLU A 95 5.67 2.89 -12.95
CA GLU A 95 5.96 2.18 -14.19
C GLU A 95 5.53 0.70 -14.11
N PRO A 96 4.93 0.12 -15.16
CA PRO A 96 4.55 -1.29 -15.16
C PRO A 96 5.77 -2.22 -15.06
N VAL A 97 5.72 -3.19 -14.16
CA VAL A 97 6.71 -4.29 -14.03
C VAL A 97 6.13 -5.60 -14.57
N ALA A 98 4.83 -5.82 -14.40
CA ALA A 98 4.14 -6.98 -14.97
C ALA A 98 2.71 -6.60 -15.37
N THR A 99 2.31 -6.94 -16.60
CA THR A 99 0.96 -6.61 -17.14
C THR A 99 0.20 -7.83 -17.64
N ARG A 100 0.91 -8.96 -17.88
CA ARG A 100 0.35 -10.19 -18.43
C ARG A 100 1.04 -11.44 -17.89
N TYR A 101 0.32 -12.55 -17.93
CA TYR A 101 0.81 -13.90 -17.71
C TYR A 101 0.10 -14.84 -18.69
N ASP A 102 0.85 -15.70 -19.41
CA ASP A 102 0.33 -16.57 -20.48
C ASP A 102 -0.58 -15.85 -21.49
N GLY A 103 -0.15 -14.65 -21.91
CA GLY A 103 -0.91 -13.78 -22.84
C GLY A 103 -2.16 -13.12 -22.25
N LYS A 104 -2.61 -13.51 -21.06
CA LYS A 104 -3.78 -12.94 -20.36
C LYS A 104 -3.36 -11.75 -19.49
N ARG A 105 -4.25 -10.77 -19.35
CA ARG A 105 -4.08 -9.64 -18.41
C ARG A 105 -4.15 -10.16 -16.97
N LEU A 106 -3.48 -9.49 -16.03
CA LEU A 106 -3.59 -9.82 -14.61
C LEU A 106 -5.03 -9.61 -14.12
N ASN A 107 -5.44 -10.32 -13.06
CA ASN A 107 -6.75 -10.16 -12.47
C ASN A 107 -6.83 -8.85 -11.66
N SER A 108 -8.05 -8.35 -11.50
CA SER A 108 -8.43 -7.26 -10.61
C SER A 108 -9.63 -7.68 -9.80
#